data_AF-A0A7X7H9N0-F1
#
_entry.id   AF-A0A7X7H9N0-F1
#
_cell.length_a   1.000
_cell.length_b   1.000
_cell.length_c   1.000
_cell.angle_alpha   90.00
_cell.angle_beta   90.00
_cell.angle_gamma   90.00
#
_symmetry.space_group_name_H-M   'P 1'
#
loop_
_entity.id
_entity.type
_entity.pdbx_description
1 polymer ?
#
loop_
_entity_poly.entity_id
_entity_poly.type
_entity_poly.pdbx_seq_one_letter_code
_entity_poly.pdbx_strand_id
1 'polypeptide(L)'
;YQVELVENVDLLLEGTPVKEEGPNLKSIIEACHFSPFERKVLDLRLQHYKTKEIGIALDCRIKQVYDATDRIKRKMKGVKNSLDNDGYLC
;
A
#
# COMPACT_ATOMS: atom_id res chain seq x y z
N TYR A 1 22.29 37.85 33.71
CA TYR A 1 23.31 37.81 32.64
C TYR A 1 23.37 36.38 32.14
N GLN A 2 23.30 36.03 30.87
CA GLN A 2 23.14 36.80 29.64
C GLN A 2 22.84 35.76 28.55
N VAL A 3 21.86 36.03 27.69
CA VAL A 3 21.66 35.29 26.43
C VAL A 3 22.74 35.76 25.45
N GLU A 4 23.01 34.93 24.44
CA GLU A 4 23.55 35.25 23.09
C GLU A 4 24.95 34.70 22.78
N LEU A 5 25.25 34.21 21.57
CA LEU A 5 24.54 33.77 20.34
C LEU A 5 25.73 33.25 19.48
N VAL A 6 25.69 32.01 19.01
CA VAL A 6 25.65 31.69 17.57
C VAL A 6 26.97 31.87 16.79
N GLU A 7 27.54 30.75 16.40
CA GLU A 7 28.16 30.52 15.09
C GLU A 7 27.38 29.36 14.44
N ASN A 8 26.13 29.59 14.01
CA ASN A 8 25.74 29.77 12.61
C ASN A 8 26.65 29.05 11.61
N VAL A 9 26.12 27.99 11.00
CA VAL A 9 25.66 28.00 9.58
C VAL A 9 26.81 27.46 8.74
N ASP A 10 26.81 26.17 8.40
CA ASP A 10 26.23 25.66 7.14
C ASP A 10 26.77 24.21 6.96
N LEU A 11 26.20 23.21 6.30
CA LEU A 11 25.12 23.07 5.32
C LEU A 11 24.72 21.58 5.32
N LEU A 12 23.41 21.32 5.21
CA LEU A 12 22.85 20.25 4.37
C LEU A 12 23.43 18.83 4.53
N LEU A 13 22.95 18.10 5.53
CA LEU A 13 22.52 16.74 5.23
C LEU A 13 21.03 16.71 5.48
N GLU A 14 20.32 17.00 4.38
CA GLU A 14 18.91 16.75 4.21
C GLU A 14 18.53 15.53 5.03
N GLY A 15 17.59 15.71 5.94
CA GLY A 15 17.06 14.61 6.72
C GLY A 15 16.68 13.53 5.75
N THR A 16 17.45 12.44 5.73
CA THR A 16 16.99 11.22 5.10
C THR A 16 15.76 10.86 5.89
N PRO A 17 14.55 10.92 5.31
CA PRO A 17 13.53 10.09 5.87
C PRO A 17 14.09 8.69 5.65
N VAL A 18 14.46 8.01 6.73
CA VAL A 18 14.52 6.55 6.76
C VAL A 18 13.08 6.11 6.49
N LYS A 19 12.66 6.17 5.22
CA LYS A 19 11.33 5.84 4.74
C LYS A 19 11.44 4.43 4.18
N GLU A 20 11.25 3.51 5.11
CA GLU A 20 10.57 2.23 4.91
C GLU A 20 11.08 1.43 3.69
N GLU A 21 12.14 0.65 3.90
CA GLU A 21 12.58 -0.43 3.01
C GLU A 21 11.60 -1.62 3.01
N GLY A 22 10.33 -1.33 2.74
CA GLY A 22 9.32 -2.32 2.37
C GLY A 22 8.77 -1.95 1.00
N PRO A 23 8.36 -2.92 0.16
CA PRO A 23 7.70 -2.60 -1.09
C PRO A 23 6.47 -1.73 -0.80
N ASN A 24 6.52 -0.48 -1.28
CA ASN A 24 5.44 0.48 -1.14
C ASN A 24 4.13 -0.20 -1.58
N LEU A 25 3.13 -0.20 -0.70
CA LEU A 25 1.85 -0.89 -0.93
C LEU A 25 1.22 -0.46 -2.27
N LYS A 26 1.45 0.79 -2.67
CA LYS A 26 1.09 1.35 -3.99
C LYS A 26 1.79 0.65 -5.14
N SER A 27 3.10 0.44 -5.06
CA SER A 27 3.89 -0.26 -6.09
C SER A 27 3.45 -1.72 -6.25
N ILE A 28 3.12 -2.41 -5.15
CA ILE A 28 2.55 -3.77 -5.23
C ILE A 28 1.18 -3.75 -5.93
N ILE A 29 0.33 -2.77 -5.61
CA ILE A 29 -0.99 -2.62 -6.21
C ILE A 29 -0.87 -2.32 -7.71
N GLU A 30 0.07 -1.48 -8.13
CA GLU A 30 0.33 -1.15 -9.53
C GLU A 30 0.88 -2.34 -10.32
N ALA A 31 1.72 -3.17 -9.70
CA ALA A 31 2.23 -4.40 -10.29
C ALA A 31 1.17 -5.53 -10.37
N CYS A 32 0.05 -5.41 -9.66
CA CYS A 32 -1.03 -6.39 -9.69
C CYS A 32 -2.05 -6.12 -10.80
N HIS A 33 -2.33 -7.12 -11.62
CA HIS A 33 -3.46 -7.08 -12.56
C HIS A 33 -4.77 -7.46 -11.86
N PHE A 34 -5.61 -6.45 -11.58
CA PHE A 34 -6.96 -6.62 -11.05
C PHE A 34 -8.02 -6.53 -12.15
N SER A 35 -9.07 -7.35 -12.03
CA SER A 35 -10.28 -7.18 -12.84
C SER A 35 -11.00 -5.87 -12.48
N PRO A 36 -11.89 -5.34 -13.36
CA PRO A 36 -12.66 -4.13 -13.06
C PRO A 36 -13.46 -4.21 -11.75
N PHE A 37 -13.96 -5.41 -11.42
CA PHE A 37 -14.67 -5.66 -10.18
C PHE A 37 -13.73 -5.63 -8.96
N GLU A 38 -12.60 -6.33 -9.05
CA GLU A 38 -11.59 -6.35 -7.98
C GLU A 38 -11.04 -4.95 -7.70
N ARG A 39 -10.80 -4.13 -8.73
CA ARG A 39 -10.33 -2.75 -8.58
C ARG A 39 -11.35 -1.90 -7.82
N LYS A 40 -12.63 -1.97 -8.17
CA LYS A 40 -13.70 -1.27 -7.43
C LYS A 40 -13.80 -1.73 -5.97
N VAL A 41 -13.69 -3.04 -5.72
CA VAL A 41 -13.69 -3.59 -4.35
C VAL A 41 -12.47 -3.10 -3.56
N LEU A 42 -11.30 -3.05 -4.20
CA LEU A 42 -10.06 -2.55 -3.60
C LEU A 42 -10.18 -1.06 -3.25
N ASP A 43 -10.67 -0.23 -4.18
CA ASP A 43 -10.82 1.22 -3.98
C ASP A 43 -11.74 1.54 -2.80
N LEU A 44 -12.91 0.88 -2.73
CA LEU A 44 -13.82 1.01 -1.60
C LEU A 44 -13.18 0.53 -0.29
N ARG A 45 -12.34 -0.51 -0.36
CA ARG A 45 -11.64 -1.01 0.82
C ARG A 45 -10.56 -0.05 1.31
N LEU A 46 -9.86 0.63 0.39
CA LEU A 46 -8.90 1.69 0.71
C LEU A 46 -9.58 2.91 1.34
N GLN A 47 -10.84 3.16 1.00
CA GLN A 47 -11.70 4.17 1.65
C GLN A 47 -12.32 3.68 2.98
N HIS A 48 -11.85 2.57 3.54
CA HIS A 48 -12.29 1.98 4.81
C HIS A 48 -13.74 1.44 4.86
N TYR A 49 -14.38 1.22 3.72
CA TYR A 49 -15.71 0.59 3.69
C TYR A 49 -15.66 -0.86 4.18
N LYS A 50 -16.69 -1.28 4.92
CA LYS A 50 -16.88 -2.67 5.37
C LYS A 50 -17.41 -3.54 4.23
N THR A 51 -17.12 -4.84 4.28
CA THR A 51 -17.56 -5.82 3.27
C THR A 51 -19.07 -5.78 2.98
N LYS A 52 -19.89 -5.54 4.01
CA LYS A 52 -21.35 -5.38 3.86
C LYS A 52 -21.72 -4.12 3.08
N GLU A 53 -21.06 -3.01 3.36
CA GLU A 53 -21.28 -1.72 2.69
C GLU A 53 -20.81 -1.77 1.24
N ILE A 54 -19.69 -2.44 0.98
CA ILE A 54 -19.19 -2.69 -0.38
C ILE A 54 -20.21 -3.53 -1.19
N GLY A 55 -20.81 -4.54 -0.56
CA GLY A 55 -21.86 -5.34 -1.19
C GLY A 55 -23.07 -4.51 -1.61
N ILE A 56 -23.49 -3.58 -0.74
CA ILE A 56 -24.59 -2.64 -1.04
C ILE A 56 -24.18 -1.64 -2.14
N ALA A 57 -22.98 -1.06 -2.05
CA ALA A 57 -22.50 -0.05 -2.99
C ALA A 57 -22.28 -0.58 -4.41
N LEU A 58 -21.87 -1.84 -4.53
CA LEU A 58 -21.66 -2.52 -5.81
C LEU A 58 -22.85 -3.36 -6.27
N ASP A 59 -23.96 -3.31 -5.54
CA ASP A 59 -25.18 -4.11 -5.76
C ASP A 59 -24.87 -5.59 -6.03
N CYS A 60 -24.08 -6.20 -5.14
CA CYS A 60 -23.60 -7.57 -5.29
C CYS A 60 -23.71 -8.38 -3.99
N ARG A 61 -23.63 -9.71 -4.11
CA ARG A 61 -23.71 -10.59 -2.94
C ARG A 61 -22.45 -10.43 -2.10
N ILE A 62 -22.61 -10.41 -0.78
CA ILE A 62 -21.50 -10.34 0.19
C ILE A 62 -20.44 -11.42 -0.09
N LYS A 63 -20.85 -12.64 -0.48
CA LYS A 63 -19.94 -13.72 -0.88
C LYS A 63 -19.01 -13.31 -2.02
N GLN A 64 -19.51 -12.60 -3.03
CA GLN A 64 -18.70 -12.14 -4.17
C GLN A 64 -17.65 -11.12 -3.73
N VAL A 65 -17.97 -10.27 -2.76
CA VAL A 65 -17.02 -9.32 -2.17
C VAL A 65 -15.91 -10.06 -1.41
N TYR A 66 -16.26 -11.11 -0.65
CA TYR A 66 -15.26 -11.97 0.01
C TYR A 66 -14.36 -12.66 -1.01
N ASP A 67 -14.94 -13.28 -2.04
CA ASP A 67 -14.19 -13.97 -3.09
C ASP A 67 -13.25 -13.01 -3.85
N ALA A 68 -13.69 -11.78 -4.14
CA ALA A 68 -12.84 -10.76 -4.74
C ALA A 68 -11.72 -10.30 -3.79
N THR A 69 -12.05 -10.07 -2.51
CA THR A 69 -11.06 -9.68 -1.49
C THR A 69 -9.98 -10.75 -1.35
N ASP A 70 -10.36 -12.02 -1.35
CA ASP A 70 -9.43 -13.13 -1.26
C ASP A 70 -8.53 -13.24 -2.49
N ARG A 71 -9.09 -13.10 -3.70
CA ARG A 71 -8.31 -13.02 -4.95
C ARG A 71 -7.30 -11.87 -4.94
N ILE A 72 -7.71 -10.69 -4.47
CA ILE A 72 -6.83 -9.52 -4.34
C ILE A 72 -5.65 -9.83 -3.41
N LYS A 73 -5.94 -10.40 -2.23
CA LYS A 73 -4.90 -10.80 -1.27
C LYS A 73 -3.93 -11.81 -1.84
N ARG A 74 -4.41 -12.82 -2.57
CA ARG A 74 -3.54 -13.82 -3.22
C ARG A 74 -2.64 -13.19 -4.28
N LYS A 75 -3.17 -12.28 -5.10
CA LYS A 75 -2.38 -11.54 -6.11
C LYS A 75 -1.30 -10.69 -5.45
N MET A 76 -1.66 -9.90 -4.44
CA MET A 76 -0.69 -9.10 -3.69
C MET A 76 0.37 -9.95 -3.01
N LYS A 77 0.00 -11.09 -2.42
CA LYS A 77 0.95 -12.02 -1.81
C LYS A 77 1.90 -12.63 -2.85
N GLY A 78 1.39 -12.99 -4.02
CA GLY A 78 2.21 -13.50 -5.13
C GLY A 78 3.25 -12.47 -5.57
N VAL A 79 2.82 -11.23 -5.84
CA VAL A 79 3.73 -10.14 -6.24
C VAL A 79 4.74 -9.83 -5.14
N LYS A 80 4.30 -9.74 -3.88
CA LYS A 80 5.22 -9.53 -2.75
C LYS A 80 6.28 -10.62 -2.68
N ASN A 81 5.88 -11.89 -2.74
CA ASN A 81 6.81 -13.01 -2.72
C ASN A 81 7.78 -13.00 -3.92
N SER A 82 7.34 -12.57 -5.10
CA SER A 82 8.20 -12.42 -6.27
C SER A 82 9.23 -11.31 -6.06
N LEU A 83 8.81 -10.16 -5.53
CA LEU A 83 9.71 -9.04 -5.21
C LEU A 83 10.71 -9.43 -4.11
N ASP A 84 10.27 -10.19 -3.10
CA ASP A 84 11.12 -10.67 -2.01
C ASP A 84 12.13 -11.73 -2.51
N ASN A 85 11.76 -12.56 -3.49
CA ASN A 85 12.65 -13.58 -4.08
C ASN A 85 13.67 -13.01 -5.08
N ASP A 86 13.36 -11.92 -5.78
CA ASP A 86 14.33 -11.21 -6.63
C ASP A 86 15.51 -10.60 -5.82
N GLY A 87 15.35 -10.48 -4.49
CA GLY A 87 16.44 -10.11 -3.58
C GLY A 87 17.36 -11.27 -3.16
N TYR A 88 17.09 -12.51 -3.59
CA TYR A 88 17.81 -13.74 -3.19
C TYR A 88 18.37 -14.52 -4.38
N LEU A 89 18.84 -13.81 -5.41
CA LEU A 89 19.68 -14.37 -6.48
C LEU A 89 21.07 -13.70 -6.44
N CYS A 90 21.88 -14.16 -5.49
CA CYS A 90 23.34 -14.14 -5.57
C CYS A 90 23.82 -15.58 -5.81
#